data_AF-A0AAJ0CWQ4-F1
#
_entry.id   AF-A0AAJ0CWQ4-F1
#
_cell.length_a   1.000
_cell.length_b   1.000
_cell.length_c   1.000
_cell.angle_alpha   90.00
_cell.angle_beta   90.00
_cell.angle_gamma   90.00
#
_symmetry.space_group_name_H-M   'P 1'
#
loop_
_entity.id
_entity.type
_entity.pdbx_description
1 polymer ?
#
loop_
_entity_poly.entity_id
_entity_poly.type
_entity_poly.pdbx_seq_one_letter_code
_entity_poly.pdbx_strand_id
1 'polypeptide(L)'
;MKPTSLVVLSFLGPAVASATALAERECTSFTSALTLEKLCCDTSTNSLIFVDKPLGLGICCALGSILEGLKCVPAPTPEPSPICSGKSVCPQKSGTDLGIKYGHCYALKSLNEQYLGHDSGSDTLAGTRYVVDGETPGVVFRVCADKDTCNTSVDKLIGVSDTWWMQDQFGVPTGTGFGWLGKGGGPDLAVAQNSTGALVVGGSSLCFGGKCSICITFPPGGASAPCPLPPGQSHLGVSNNPNHCQVFYWEEVGCRSEK
;
A
#
# COMPACT_ATOMS: atom_id res chain seq x y z
N MET A 1 30.37 -19.12 -88.60
CA MET A 1 30.59 -19.46 -87.18
C MET A 1 29.63 -18.61 -86.36
N LYS A 2 28.63 -19.24 -85.72
CA LYS A 2 27.58 -18.59 -84.92
C LYS A 2 27.96 -18.70 -83.44
N PRO A 3 27.82 -17.64 -82.61
CA PRO A 3 28.11 -17.76 -81.19
C PRO A 3 26.91 -18.37 -80.47
N THR A 4 27.20 -19.42 -79.70
CA THR A 4 26.25 -20.10 -78.82
C THR A 4 26.06 -19.26 -77.55
N SER A 5 24.83 -18.81 -77.28
CA SER A 5 24.48 -18.15 -76.02
C SER A 5 24.44 -19.17 -74.88
N LEU A 6 25.21 -18.90 -73.82
CA LEU A 6 25.23 -19.66 -72.58
C LEU A 6 24.11 -19.13 -71.67
N VAL A 7 23.14 -19.98 -71.34
CA VAL A 7 22.11 -19.69 -70.32
C VAL A 7 22.67 -20.14 -68.96
N VAL A 8 22.87 -19.19 -68.04
CA VAL A 8 23.25 -19.47 -66.65
C VAL A 8 21.98 -19.75 -65.86
N LEU A 9 21.76 -21.01 -65.49
CA LEU A 9 20.75 -21.39 -64.50
C LEU A 9 21.33 -21.19 -63.09
N SER A 10 20.83 -20.18 -62.39
CA SER A 10 21.09 -19.97 -60.96
C SER A 10 20.18 -20.90 -60.14
N PHE A 11 20.76 -21.90 -59.48
CA PHE A 11 20.06 -22.71 -58.49
C PHE A 11 19.98 -21.93 -57.17
N LEU A 12 18.76 -21.56 -56.76
CA LEU A 12 18.45 -21.10 -55.40
C LEU A 12 18.64 -22.28 -54.45
N GLY A 13 19.62 -22.19 -53.56
CA GLY A 13 19.82 -23.15 -52.47
C GLY A 13 18.65 -23.11 -51.47
N PRO A 14 18.42 -24.19 -50.72
CA PRO A 14 17.39 -24.24 -49.70
C PRO A 14 17.70 -23.22 -48.59
N ALA A 15 16.71 -22.38 -48.28
CA ALA A 15 16.76 -21.47 -47.14
C ALA A 15 16.91 -22.30 -45.86
N VAL A 16 18.05 -22.13 -45.18
CA VAL A 16 18.24 -22.62 -43.83
C VAL A 16 17.29 -21.82 -42.95
N ALA A 17 16.21 -22.46 -42.50
CA ALA A 17 15.30 -21.88 -41.54
C ALA A 17 16.07 -21.64 -40.24
N SER A 18 16.38 -20.37 -39.94
CA SER A 18 16.88 -19.98 -38.63
C SER A 18 15.83 -20.37 -37.59
N ALA A 19 16.17 -21.38 -36.77
CA ALA A 19 15.43 -21.70 -35.57
C ALA A 19 15.37 -20.42 -34.73
N THR A 20 14.17 -19.85 -34.61
CA THR A 20 13.90 -18.75 -33.69
C THR A 20 14.18 -19.31 -32.30
N ALA A 21 15.29 -18.90 -31.67
CA ALA A 21 15.55 -19.24 -30.28
C ALA A 21 14.34 -18.78 -29.47
N LEU A 22 13.62 -19.72 -28.85
CA LEU A 22 12.59 -19.41 -27.87
C LEU A 22 13.24 -18.46 -26.87
N ALA A 23 12.67 -17.26 -26.70
CA ALA A 23 13.16 -16.30 -25.73
C ALA A 23 13.35 -17.01 -24.38
N GLU A 24 14.56 -16.91 -23.84
CA GLU A 24 14.94 -17.48 -22.55
C GLU A 24 13.97 -16.93 -21.49
N ARG A 25 13.11 -17.81 -20.95
CA ARG A 25 12.08 -17.39 -19.99
C ARG A 25 12.76 -16.79 -18.77
N GLU A 26 12.46 -15.53 -18.48
CA GLU A 26 12.90 -14.84 -17.26
C GLU A 26 12.36 -15.60 -16.05
N CYS A 27 13.26 -16.32 -15.38
CA CYS A 27 12.93 -17.17 -14.26
C CYS A 27 13.87 -16.82 -13.12
N THR A 28 13.29 -16.59 -11.94
CA THR A 28 14.05 -16.17 -10.76
C THR A 28 14.37 -17.38 -9.90
N SER A 29 15.66 -17.64 -9.70
CA SER A 29 16.11 -18.75 -8.85
C SER A 29 15.86 -18.44 -7.37
N PHE A 30 15.38 -19.44 -6.61
CA PHE A 30 15.18 -19.37 -5.17
C PHE A 30 15.41 -20.74 -4.53
N THR A 31 15.54 -20.81 -3.21
CA THR A 31 15.53 -22.07 -2.46
C THR A 31 14.12 -22.30 -1.91
N SER A 32 13.52 -23.45 -2.18
CA SER A 32 12.17 -23.78 -1.69
C SER A 32 12.14 -23.78 -0.16
N ALA A 33 11.24 -23.01 0.45
CA ALA A 33 11.03 -23.05 1.90
C ALA A 33 10.42 -24.40 2.37
N LEU A 34 9.86 -25.18 1.45
CA LEU A 34 9.23 -26.49 1.74
C LEU A 34 10.23 -27.65 1.62
N THR A 35 11.06 -27.64 0.58
CA THR A 35 11.95 -28.76 0.25
C THR A 35 13.42 -28.46 0.46
N LEU A 36 13.78 -27.18 0.69
CA LEU A 36 15.14 -26.66 0.76
C LEU A 36 15.96 -26.87 -0.54
N GLU A 37 15.30 -27.19 -1.64
CA GLU A 37 15.92 -27.36 -2.96
C GLU A 37 15.96 -26.04 -3.73
N LYS A 38 16.98 -25.85 -4.58
CA LYS A 38 17.01 -24.71 -5.50
C LYS A 38 16.01 -24.92 -6.63
N LEU A 39 15.03 -24.05 -6.71
CA LEU A 39 13.98 -24.01 -7.72
C LEU A 39 14.07 -22.72 -8.53
N CYS A 40 13.29 -22.66 -9.60
CA CYS A 40 13.17 -21.49 -10.46
C CYS A 40 11.69 -21.11 -10.57
N CYS A 41 11.35 -19.85 -10.27
CA CYS A 41 10.00 -19.33 -10.36
C CYS A 41 9.82 -18.54 -11.66
N ASP A 42 8.93 -19.00 -12.54
CA ASP A 42 8.54 -18.30 -13.75
C ASP A 42 7.60 -17.15 -13.38
N THR A 43 8.13 -15.93 -13.34
CA THR A 43 7.43 -14.73 -12.87
C THR A 43 6.36 -14.23 -13.84
N SER A 44 6.29 -14.79 -15.06
CA SER A 44 5.23 -14.45 -16.02
C SER A 44 3.89 -15.09 -15.67
N THR A 45 3.92 -16.19 -14.91
CA THR A 45 2.72 -16.97 -14.53
C THR A 45 2.58 -17.15 -13.02
N ASN A 46 3.63 -16.84 -12.26
CA ASN A 46 3.69 -17.03 -10.82
C ASN A 46 4.24 -15.77 -10.11
N SER A 47 3.92 -15.63 -8.83
CA SER A 47 4.55 -14.71 -7.91
C SER A 47 5.56 -15.47 -7.02
N LEU A 48 6.79 -14.97 -6.94
CA LEU A 48 7.79 -15.47 -6.00
C LEU A 48 7.65 -14.72 -4.67
N ILE A 49 7.31 -15.45 -3.61
CA ILE A 49 7.17 -14.90 -2.26
C ILE A 49 8.34 -15.41 -1.42
N PHE A 50 9.20 -14.50 -0.94
CA PHE A 50 10.30 -14.85 -0.05
C PHE A 50 9.81 -14.99 1.39
N VAL A 51 10.05 -16.15 1.99
CA VAL A 51 9.80 -16.41 3.42
C VAL A 51 11.01 -15.96 4.25
N ASP A 52 12.22 -16.13 3.71
CA ASP A 52 13.47 -15.62 4.29
C ASP A 52 14.40 -15.16 3.16
N LYS A 53 14.51 -13.83 2.98
CA LYS A 53 15.31 -13.23 1.92
C LYS A 53 16.82 -13.40 2.11
N PRO A 54 17.41 -13.22 3.32
CA PRO A 54 18.82 -13.53 3.58
C PRO A 54 19.24 -14.96 3.21
N LEU A 55 18.38 -15.94 3.47
CA LEU A 55 18.63 -17.35 3.15
C LEU A 55 18.18 -17.75 1.74
N GLY A 56 17.55 -16.82 1.01
CA GLY A 56 16.97 -17.09 -0.32
C GLY A 56 15.83 -18.10 -0.29
N LEU A 57 15.17 -18.29 0.86
CA LEU A 57 14.04 -19.20 1.01
C LEU A 57 12.76 -18.54 0.51
N GLY A 58 12.08 -19.17 -0.43
CA GLY A 58 10.86 -18.66 -1.01
C GLY A 58 9.90 -19.77 -1.43
N ILE A 59 8.72 -19.35 -1.87
CA ILE A 59 7.66 -20.19 -2.42
C ILE A 59 7.17 -19.52 -3.70
N CYS A 60 7.07 -20.28 -4.78
CA CYS A 60 6.53 -19.82 -6.05
C CYS A 60 5.03 -20.15 -6.08
N CYS A 61 4.19 -19.12 -6.08
CA CYS A 61 2.73 -19.25 -6.08
C CYS A 61 2.15 -18.82 -7.43
N ALA A 62 1.03 -19.41 -7.85
CA ALA A 62 0.31 -18.90 -9.01
C ALA A 62 -0.07 -17.42 -8.81
N LEU A 63 0.01 -16.61 -9.86
CA LEU A 63 -0.39 -15.19 -9.79
C LEU A 63 -1.81 -15.05 -9.22
N GLY A 64 -1.99 -14.11 -8.28
CA GLY A 64 -3.27 -13.89 -7.58
C GLY A 64 -3.52 -14.83 -6.39
N SER A 65 -2.57 -15.70 -6.05
CA SER A 65 -2.60 -16.47 -4.79
C SER A 65 -1.92 -15.71 -3.65
N ILE A 66 -2.35 -15.96 -2.42
CA ILE A 66 -1.69 -15.48 -1.20
C ILE A 66 -0.99 -16.63 -0.49
N LEU A 67 0.00 -16.31 0.33
CA LEU A 67 0.69 -17.27 1.16
C LEU A 67 0.03 -17.36 2.54
N GLU A 68 -0.57 -18.51 2.86
CA GLU A 68 -1.05 -18.83 4.21
C GLU A 68 -0.15 -19.91 4.81
N GLY A 69 0.72 -19.51 5.73
CA GLY A 69 1.81 -20.36 6.22
C GLY A 69 2.85 -20.64 5.13
N LEU A 70 3.04 -21.92 4.76
CA LEU A 70 3.91 -22.34 3.65
C LEU A 70 3.10 -22.90 2.46
N LYS A 71 1.83 -22.52 2.33
CA LYS A 71 0.95 -22.97 1.24
C LYS A 71 0.40 -21.78 0.48
N CYS A 72 0.44 -21.88 -0.85
CA CYS A 72 -0.26 -20.94 -1.72
C CYS A 72 -1.73 -21.30 -1.72
N VAL A 73 -2.58 -20.37 -1.31
CA VAL A 73 -4.03 -20.51 -1.42
C VAL A 73 -4.54 -19.43 -2.39
N PRO A 74 -5.60 -19.70 -3.17
CA PRO A 74 -6.25 -18.65 -3.94
C PRO A 74 -6.55 -17.48 -3.00
N ALA A 75 -6.30 -16.25 -3.44
CA ALA A 75 -6.76 -15.10 -2.67
C ALA A 75 -8.26 -15.29 -2.41
N PRO A 76 -8.73 -15.14 -1.15
CA PRO A 76 -10.15 -15.24 -0.87
C PRO A 76 -10.87 -14.30 -1.82
N THR A 77 -11.89 -14.82 -2.51
CA THR A 77 -12.81 -13.96 -3.28
C THR A 77 -13.25 -12.86 -2.32
N PRO A 78 -13.22 -11.57 -2.71
CA PRO A 78 -13.59 -10.50 -1.81
C PRO A 78 -15.06 -10.68 -1.43
N GLU A 79 -15.29 -11.43 -0.35
CA GLU A 79 -16.49 -11.30 0.44
C GLU A 79 -16.52 -9.84 0.88
N PRO A 80 -17.69 -9.21 0.96
CA PRO A 80 -17.83 -7.92 1.62
C PRO A 80 -17.48 -8.13 3.09
N SER A 81 -16.18 -8.14 3.36
CA SER A 81 -15.64 -8.00 4.70
C SER A 81 -16.25 -6.71 5.24
N PRO A 82 -16.75 -6.66 6.47
CA PRO A 82 -17.03 -5.39 7.09
C PRO A 82 -15.68 -4.67 7.23
N ILE A 83 -15.31 -3.88 6.20
CA ILE A 83 -13.96 -3.38 5.96
C ILE A 83 -13.39 -2.65 7.19
N CYS A 84 -14.24 -2.10 8.05
CA CYS A 84 -14.07 -2.00 9.48
C CYS A 84 -15.49 -1.85 10.08
N SER A 85 -15.72 -2.25 11.32
CA SER A 85 -16.96 -1.93 12.06
C SER A 85 -16.60 -1.26 13.38
N GLY A 86 -16.16 0.00 13.29
CA GLY A 86 -15.73 0.78 14.43
C GLY A 86 -16.81 1.71 14.97
N LYS A 87 -16.59 2.25 16.17
CA LYS A 87 -17.44 3.31 16.72
C LYS A 87 -17.03 4.64 16.08
N SER A 88 -18.01 5.43 15.63
CA SER A 88 -17.76 6.79 15.14
C SER A 88 -17.09 7.62 16.23
N VAL A 89 -16.07 8.38 15.85
CA VAL A 89 -15.35 9.28 16.75
C VAL A 89 -15.97 10.67 16.71
N CYS A 90 -16.22 11.24 17.88
CA CYS A 90 -16.64 12.62 18.09
C CYS A 90 -15.85 13.22 19.25
N PRO A 91 -15.60 14.54 19.26
CA PRO A 91 -15.06 15.25 20.42
C PRO A 91 -15.84 14.91 21.71
N GLN A 92 -15.13 14.58 22.79
CA GLN A 92 -15.78 14.21 24.06
C GLN A 92 -16.15 15.43 24.90
N LYS A 93 -15.34 16.49 24.82
CA LYS A 93 -15.59 17.78 25.47
C LYS A 93 -15.89 18.83 24.41
N SER A 94 -16.64 19.86 24.77
CA SER A 94 -17.08 20.94 23.86
C SER A 94 -15.89 21.65 23.19
N GLY A 95 -15.42 21.11 22.06
CA GLY A 95 -14.44 21.71 21.15
C GLY A 95 -12.98 21.73 21.60
N THR A 96 -12.59 21.04 22.68
CA THR A 96 -11.19 21.06 23.18
C THR A 96 -10.35 19.89 22.70
N ASP A 97 -10.98 18.80 22.27
CA ASP A 97 -10.33 17.57 21.82
C ASP A 97 -10.90 17.10 20.47
N LEU A 98 -10.17 16.20 19.83
CA LEU A 98 -10.56 15.61 18.55
C LEU A 98 -11.39 14.31 18.70
N GLY A 99 -11.62 13.84 19.93
CA GLY A 99 -12.25 12.55 20.21
C GLY A 99 -11.35 11.32 20.02
N ILE A 100 -10.19 11.48 19.39
CA ILE A 100 -9.17 10.43 19.24
C ILE A 100 -8.23 10.39 20.45
N LYS A 101 -7.66 9.22 20.71
CA LYS A 101 -6.80 8.93 21.86
C LYS A 101 -5.48 8.33 21.43
N TYR A 102 -4.41 8.67 22.14
CA TYR A 102 -3.13 8.00 21.99
C TYR A 102 -3.22 6.52 22.40
N GLY A 103 -2.55 5.66 21.64
CA GLY A 103 -2.52 4.22 21.83
C GLY A 103 -3.66 3.45 21.15
N HIS A 104 -4.72 4.13 20.69
CA HIS A 104 -5.89 3.53 20.04
C HIS A 104 -5.73 3.45 18.53
N CYS A 105 -6.52 2.59 17.89
CA CYS A 105 -6.50 2.38 16.45
C CYS A 105 -7.76 2.88 15.75
N TYR A 106 -7.56 3.42 14.55
CA TYR A 106 -8.62 4.06 13.79
C TYR A 106 -8.55 3.69 12.32
N ALA A 107 -9.73 3.54 11.71
CA ALA A 107 -9.90 3.50 10.27
C ALA A 107 -10.49 4.84 9.81
N LEU A 108 -10.03 5.34 8.67
CA LEU A 108 -10.45 6.62 8.11
C LEU A 108 -11.37 6.40 6.90
N LYS A 109 -12.48 7.13 6.85
CA LYS A 109 -13.39 7.19 5.69
C LYS A 109 -13.40 8.57 5.08
N SER A 110 -13.35 8.63 3.75
CA SER A 110 -13.60 9.87 3.01
C SER A 110 -15.03 10.36 3.24
N LEU A 111 -15.32 11.59 2.78
CA LEU A 111 -16.67 12.15 2.84
C LEU A 111 -17.69 11.38 1.99
N ASN A 112 -17.21 10.56 1.04
CA ASN A 112 -18.03 9.64 0.24
C ASN A 112 -18.16 8.24 0.89
N GLU A 113 -17.78 8.11 2.17
CA GLU A 113 -17.86 6.88 2.98
C GLU A 113 -16.96 5.73 2.51
N GLN A 114 -16.04 5.99 1.58
CA GLN A 114 -15.01 5.03 1.16
C GLN A 114 -13.83 5.05 2.14
N TYR A 115 -13.31 3.88 2.47
CA TYR A 115 -12.14 3.78 3.34
C TYR A 115 -10.87 4.27 2.66
N LEU A 116 -9.97 4.81 3.47
CA LEU A 116 -8.57 4.93 3.10
C LEU A 116 -7.96 3.53 3.02
N GLY A 117 -7.26 3.26 1.92
CA GLY A 117 -6.60 2.00 1.62
C GLY A 117 -5.18 2.18 1.12
N HIS A 118 -4.53 1.07 0.78
CA HIS A 118 -3.34 1.08 -0.06
C HIS A 118 -3.69 0.83 -1.52
N ASP A 119 -2.98 1.52 -2.41
CA ASP A 119 -2.96 1.27 -3.85
C ASP A 119 -2.19 -0.02 -4.17
N SER A 120 -2.72 -0.88 -5.03
CA SER A 120 -2.07 -2.10 -5.55
C SER A 120 -1.28 -1.89 -6.85
N GLY A 121 -1.21 -0.66 -7.35
CA GLY A 121 -0.69 -0.28 -8.65
C GLY A 121 0.69 -0.88 -8.97
N SER A 122 1.04 -0.99 -10.25
CA SER A 122 2.23 -1.73 -10.70
C SER A 122 3.54 -0.93 -10.69
N ASP A 123 3.56 0.28 -10.14
CA ASP A 123 4.76 1.09 -10.12
C ASP A 123 5.64 0.75 -8.91
N THR A 124 6.83 1.35 -8.81
CA THR A 124 7.77 1.06 -7.71
C THR A 124 7.25 1.47 -6.33
N LEU A 125 6.08 2.12 -6.26
CA LEU A 125 5.38 2.50 -5.03
C LEU A 125 4.09 1.68 -4.80
N ALA A 126 3.87 0.65 -5.63
CA ALA A 126 2.89 -0.42 -5.43
C ALA A 126 2.75 -0.84 -3.96
N GLY A 127 1.54 -0.84 -3.43
CA GLY A 127 1.26 -1.29 -2.07
C GLY A 127 1.75 -0.34 -0.98
N THR A 128 2.20 0.87 -1.32
CA THR A 128 2.70 1.84 -0.33
C THR A 128 1.95 3.15 -0.34
N ARG A 129 1.25 3.54 -1.41
CA ARG A 129 0.51 4.81 -1.45
C ARG A 129 -0.83 4.69 -0.75
N TYR A 130 -1.20 5.74 -0.02
CA TYR A 130 -2.52 5.83 0.59
C TYR A 130 -3.51 6.46 -0.38
N VAL A 131 -4.58 5.70 -0.67
CA VAL A 131 -5.59 6.11 -1.64
C VAL A 131 -6.99 5.85 -1.10
N VAL A 132 -7.90 6.79 -1.33
CA VAL A 132 -9.32 6.55 -1.06
C VAL A 132 -9.81 5.52 -2.08
N ASP A 133 -10.56 4.52 -1.60
CA ASP A 133 -11.06 3.41 -2.42
C ASP A 133 -9.93 2.53 -3.01
N GLY A 134 -8.83 2.38 -2.27
CA GLY A 134 -7.73 1.50 -2.64
C GLY A 134 -8.10 0.03 -2.59
N GLU A 135 -7.35 -0.80 -3.31
CA GLU A 135 -7.60 -2.24 -3.43
C GLU A 135 -7.37 -3.00 -2.12
N THR A 136 -6.58 -2.43 -1.21
CA THR A 136 -6.52 -2.87 0.19
C THR A 136 -7.19 -1.82 1.08
N PRO A 137 -8.53 -1.77 1.12
CA PRO A 137 -9.24 -0.73 1.86
C PRO A 137 -9.21 -1.01 3.37
N GLY A 138 -9.42 0.03 4.16
CA GLY A 138 -9.56 -0.10 5.61
C GLY A 138 -8.20 -0.22 6.31
N VAL A 139 -7.22 0.57 5.86
CA VAL A 139 -5.95 0.69 6.59
C VAL A 139 -6.25 1.19 8.00
N VAL A 140 -5.65 0.51 8.98
CA VAL A 140 -5.82 0.81 10.40
C VAL A 140 -4.57 1.53 10.89
N PHE A 141 -4.76 2.69 11.50
CA PHE A 141 -3.69 3.48 12.07
C PHE A 141 -3.77 3.49 13.58
N ARG A 142 -2.67 3.14 14.24
CA ARG A 142 -2.49 3.43 15.66
C ARG A 142 -2.04 4.88 15.82
N VAL A 143 -2.70 5.61 16.71
CA VAL A 143 -2.37 7.00 17.00
C VAL A 143 -1.32 7.06 18.11
N CYS A 144 -0.17 7.66 17.83
CA CYS A 144 1.00 7.68 18.69
C CYS A 144 1.35 9.12 19.11
N ALA A 145 1.76 9.33 20.37
CA ALA A 145 2.29 10.63 20.81
C ALA A 145 3.81 10.77 20.58
N ASP A 146 4.46 9.70 20.13
CA ASP A 146 5.86 9.67 19.71
C ASP A 146 6.02 8.71 18.52
N LYS A 147 6.96 9.03 17.64
CA LYS A 147 7.21 8.22 16.44
C LYS A 147 8.15 7.03 16.68
N ASP A 148 8.92 7.02 17.76
CA ASP A 148 10.01 6.06 17.92
C ASP A 148 9.53 4.74 18.53
N THR A 149 8.60 4.82 19.48
CA THR A 149 8.12 3.66 20.23
C THR A 149 6.63 3.42 20.03
N CYS A 150 5.85 4.46 19.68
CA CYS A 150 4.39 4.44 19.73
C CYS A 150 3.83 3.91 21.06
N ASN A 151 4.64 3.95 22.13
CA ASN A 151 4.36 3.30 23.40
C ASN A 151 3.84 4.32 24.41
N THR A 152 3.04 5.26 23.91
CA THR A 152 2.62 6.45 24.63
C THR A 152 1.39 6.17 25.48
N SER A 153 1.19 6.99 26.52
CA SER A 153 0.13 6.85 27.51
C SER A 153 -1.22 6.57 26.85
N VAL A 154 -1.65 5.31 26.93
CA VAL A 154 -2.94 4.85 26.44
C VAL A 154 -4.05 5.71 27.06
N ASP A 155 -5.13 5.92 26.31
CA ASP A 155 -6.33 6.65 26.73
C ASP A 155 -6.24 8.17 26.89
N LYS A 156 -5.10 8.82 26.64
CA LYS A 156 -5.06 10.29 26.62
C LYS A 156 -5.69 10.82 25.32
N LEU A 157 -6.72 11.66 25.46
CA LEU A 157 -7.33 12.41 24.34
C LEU A 157 -6.34 13.39 23.71
N ILE A 158 -6.42 13.53 22.40
CA ILE A 158 -5.66 14.52 21.62
C ILE A 158 -6.43 15.85 21.59
N GLY A 159 -5.77 16.93 22.04
CA GLY A 159 -6.30 18.28 21.95
C GLY A 159 -6.29 18.82 20.52
N VAL A 160 -7.15 19.81 20.23
CA VAL A 160 -7.23 20.49 18.91
C VAL A 160 -5.96 21.24 18.49
N SER A 161 -4.98 21.38 19.38
CA SER A 161 -3.67 21.99 19.11
C SER A 161 -2.50 21.02 19.27
N ASP A 162 -2.79 19.77 19.64
CA ASP A 162 -1.77 18.74 19.79
C ASP A 162 -1.41 18.17 18.40
N THR A 163 -0.21 17.61 18.31
CA THR A 163 0.23 16.82 17.16
C THR A 163 0.42 15.36 17.55
N TRP A 164 0.40 14.49 16.54
CA TRP A 164 0.56 13.05 16.72
C TRP A 164 1.21 12.41 15.50
N TRP A 165 1.48 11.11 15.62
CA TRP A 165 1.91 10.26 14.52
C TRP A 165 0.92 9.13 14.32
N MET A 166 0.87 8.59 13.11
CA MET A 166 -0.01 7.49 12.74
C MET A 166 0.82 6.31 12.29
N GLN A 167 0.84 5.24 13.09
CA GLN A 167 1.51 3.99 12.75
C GLN A 167 0.54 3.10 11.98
N ASP A 168 0.87 2.83 10.73
CA ASP A 168 0.13 1.93 9.86
C ASP A 168 0.28 0.49 10.36
N GLN A 169 -0.84 -0.12 10.77
CA GLN A 169 -0.89 -1.47 11.32
C GLN A 169 -0.85 -2.59 10.25
N PHE A 170 -0.90 -2.24 8.97
CA PHE A 170 -0.62 -3.15 7.84
C PHE A 170 0.85 -3.05 7.42
N GLY A 171 1.40 -1.84 7.43
CA GLY A 171 2.76 -1.59 6.96
C GLY A 171 2.89 -1.73 5.44
N VAL A 172 4.08 -2.08 4.97
CA VAL A 172 4.33 -2.35 3.55
C VAL A 172 4.18 -3.86 3.28
N PRO A 173 3.52 -4.28 2.17
CA PRO A 173 3.28 -5.70 1.89
C PRO A 173 4.54 -6.58 1.86
N THR A 174 5.69 -6.00 1.51
CA THR A 174 6.99 -6.70 1.43
C THR A 174 7.91 -6.45 2.64
N GLY A 175 7.45 -5.69 3.64
CA GLY A 175 8.24 -5.40 4.84
C GLY A 175 7.96 -6.36 5.99
N THR A 176 8.70 -6.14 7.08
CA THR A 176 8.73 -7.06 8.23
C THR A 176 7.86 -6.60 9.41
N GLY A 177 7.02 -5.58 9.24
CA GLY A 177 6.20 -5.06 10.33
C GLY A 177 5.42 -3.80 9.99
N PHE A 178 4.98 -3.10 11.05
CA PHE A 178 4.21 -1.87 10.95
C PHE A 178 4.97 -0.77 10.19
N GLY A 179 4.20 0.03 9.47
CA GLY A 179 4.68 1.22 8.80
C GLY A 179 4.24 2.48 9.51
N TRP A 180 4.51 3.62 8.88
CA TRP A 180 4.08 4.92 9.35
C TRP A 180 3.39 5.68 8.23
N LEU A 181 2.44 6.52 8.58
CA LEU A 181 1.95 7.55 7.66
C LEU A 181 3.12 8.48 7.32
N GLY A 182 3.56 8.44 6.08
CA GLY A 182 4.73 9.15 5.60
C GLY A 182 4.47 9.91 4.32
N LYS A 183 5.52 10.59 3.84
CA LYS A 183 5.55 11.18 2.50
C LYS A 183 6.24 10.21 1.54
N GLY A 184 5.66 10.00 0.37
CA GLY A 184 6.31 9.26 -0.71
C GLY A 184 7.45 10.04 -1.37
N GLY A 185 7.97 9.53 -2.48
CA GLY A 185 8.98 10.22 -3.30
C GLY A 185 8.50 11.53 -3.95
N GLY A 186 7.22 11.86 -3.81
CA GLY A 186 6.55 13.03 -4.39
C GLY A 186 5.60 13.73 -3.41
N PRO A 187 4.53 14.40 -3.88
CA PRO A 187 3.55 15.02 -3.00
C PRO A 187 2.66 13.98 -2.30
N ASP A 188 2.60 12.75 -2.80
CA ASP A 188 1.69 11.72 -2.30
C ASP A 188 2.06 11.22 -0.90
N LEU A 189 1.05 10.84 -0.13
CA LEU A 189 1.24 10.10 1.12
C LEU A 189 1.56 8.64 0.80
N ALA A 190 2.54 8.10 1.51
CA ALA A 190 2.92 6.70 1.38
C ALA A 190 3.37 6.12 2.72
N VAL A 191 3.37 4.81 2.82
CA VAL A 191 3.88 4.08 3.99
C VAL A 191 5.38 4.34 4.11
N ALA A 192 5.78 5.01 5.18
CA ALA A 192 7.17 5.08 5.59
C ALA A 192 7.54 3.79 6.35
N GLN A 193 8.61 3.13 5.92
CA GLN A 193 9.06 1.85 6.51
C GLN A 193 9.67 2.01 7.92
N ASN A 194 9.90 3.24 8.38
CA ASN A 194 10.49 3.53 9.69
C ASN A 194 10.00 4.88 10.24
N SER A 195 10.24 5.10 11.54
CA SER A 195 9.82 6.30 12.26
C SER A 195 10.50 7.58 11.78
N THR A 196 11.65 7.49 11.11
CA THR A 196 12.35 8.67 10.57
C THR A 196 11.56 9.33 9.44
N GLY A 197 10.87 8.54 8.62
CA GLY A 197 10.01 9.02 7.55
C GLY A 197 8.56 9.35 7.95
N ALA A 198 8.21 9.17 9.23
CA ALA A 198 6.86 9.41 9.72
C ALA A 198 6.51 10.90 9.71
N LEU A 199 5.33 11.24 9.18
CA LEU A 199 4.81 12.59 9.18
C LEU A 199 4.19 12.93 10.54
N VAL A 200 4.43 14.16 10.97
CA VAL A 200 3.66 14.78 12.06
C VAL A 200 2.28 15.11 11.53
N VAL A 201 1.25 14.71 12.26
CA VAL A 201 -0.14 14.98 11.95
C VAL A 201 -0.68 16.00 12.94
N GLY A 202 -1.40 16.98 12.42
CA GLY A 202 -2.26 17.87 13.20
C GLY A 202 -3.70 17.77 12.73
N GLY A 203 -4.62 18.43 13.42
CA GLY A 203 -5.98 18.51 12.90
C GLY A 203 -6.94 19.32 13.75
N SER A 204 -8.13 19.49 13.20
CA SER A 204 -9.24 20.22 13.81
C SER A 204 -10.53 19.43 13.69
N SER A 205 -11.40 19.55 14.69
CA SER A 205 -12.74 18.96 14.65
C SER A 205 -13.61 19.72 13.65
N LEU A 206 -14.38 18.99 12.84
CA LEU A 206 -15.36 19.52 11.90
C LEU A 206 -16.69 18.78 12.04
N CYS A 207 -17.74 19.40 11.52
CA CYS A 207 -19.04 18.74 11.30
C CYS A 207 -19.32 18.78 9.80
N PHE A 208 -19.52 17.61 9.20
CA PHE A 208 -19.85 17.48 7.79
C PHE A 208 -21.02 16.51 7.63
N GLY A 209 -22.08 16.91 6.91
CA GLY A 209 -23.26 16.08 6.72
C GLY A 209 -23.96 15.65 8.03
N GLY A 210 -23.83 16.44 9.10
CA GLY A 210 -24.37 16.10 10.43
C GLY A 210 -23.57 15.04 11.21
N LYS A 211 -22.40 14.64 10.70
CA LYS A 211 -21.48 13.70 11.34
C LYS A 211 -20.21 14.42 11.80
N CYS A 212 -19.63 13.94 12.90
CA CYS A 212 -18.32 14.40 13.35
C CYS A 212 -17.24 13.95 12.36
N SER A 213 -16.35 14.86 12.00
CA SER A 213 -15.20 14.61 11.15
C SER A 213 -13.98 15.33 11.69
N ILE A 214 -12.80 14.94 11.23
CA ILE A 214 -11.54 15.60 11.57
C ILE A 214 -10.89 16.06 10.27
N CYS A 215 -10.51 17.33 10.22
CA CYS A 215 -9.62 17.82 9.16
C CYS A 215 -8.18 17.57 9.57
N ILE A 216 -7.47 16.71 8.85
CA ILE A 216 -6.06 16.42 9.11
C ILE A 216 -5.15 17.37 8.33
N THR A 217 -4.03 17.74 8.94
CA THR A 217 -2.96 18.56 8.36
C THR A 217 -1.60 17.90 8.60
N PHE A 218 -0.57 18.36 7.86
CA PHE A 218 0.80 17.85 7.98
C PHE A 218 1.79 19.00 8.22
N PRO A 219 1.90 19.49 9.47
CA PRO A 219 2.76 20.62 9.81
C PRO A 219 4.22 20.43 9.35
N PRO A 220 4.91 21.49 8.88
CA PRO A 220 4.45 22.89 8.81
C PRO A 220 3.55 23.20 7.60
N GLY A 221 3.25 22.20 6.76
CA GLY A 221 2.35 22.32 5.62
C GLY A 221 0.91 21.89 5.95
N GLY A 222 0.19 21.52 4.91
CA GLY A 222 -1.19 21.03 4.95
C GLY A 222 -1.35 19.70 4.25
N ALA A 223 -2.58 19.19 4.17
CA ALA A 223 -2.92 18.05 3.33
C ALA A 223 -3.36 18.56 1.95
N SER A 224 -2.81 18.02 0.87
CA SER A 224 -3.25 18.38 -0.48
C SER A 224 -4.64 17.82 -0.76
N ALA A 225 -5.38 18.52 -1.63
CA ALA A 225 -6.64 18.00 -2.14
C ALA A 225 -6.43 16.63 -2.79
N PRO A 226 -7.44 15.74 -2.74
CA PRO A 226 -7.32 14.43 -3.36
C PRO A 226 -7.13 14.58 -4.86
N CYS A 227 -6.07 13.98 -5.41
CA CYS A 227 -5.85 13.94 -6.85
C CYS A 227 -6.64 12.76 -7.41
N PRO A 228 -7.66 13.00 -8.27
CA PRO A 228 -8.50 11.92 -8.78
C PRO A 228 -7.67 10.95 -9.63
N LEU A 229 -7.88 9.67 -9.37
CA LEU A 229 -7.36 8.55 -10.15
C LEU A 229 -8.51 7.76 -10.80
N PRO A 230 -8.32 7.30 -12.04
CA PRO A 230 -9.28 6.41 -12.67
C PRO A 230 -9.10 4.94 -12.21
N PRO A 231 -10.19 4.20 -11.91
CA PRO A 231 -11.58 4.64 -11.78
C PRO A 231 -11.98 4.90 -10.31
N GLY A 232 -12.25 6.17 -9.96
CA GLY A 232 -12.92 6.55 -8.70
C GLY A 232 -12.02 6.67 -7.46
N GLN A 233 -10.74 6.33 -7.59
CA GLN A 233 -9.76 6.48 -6.53
C GLN A 233 -9.29 7.93 -6.39
N SER A 234 -8.64 8.24 -5.28
CA SER A 234 -7.89 9.49 -5.17
C SER A 234 -6.68 9.38 -4.26
N HIS A 235 -5.54 9.91 -4.73
CA HIS A 235 -4.33 10.02 -3.93
C HIS A 235 -4.48 11.11 -2.87
N LEU A 236 -4.00 10.83 -1.68
CA LEU A 236 -3.76 11.84 -0.67
C LEU A 236 -2.33 12.36 -0.79
N GLY A 237 -2.11 13.61 -0.39
CA GLY A 237 -0.77 14.18 -0.42
C GLY A 237 -0.54 15.26 0.63
N VAL A 238 0.68 15.79 0.60
CA VAL A 238 1.13 16.91 1.43
C VAL A 238 1.14 18.18 0.57
N SER A 239 0.61 19.26 1.12
CA SER A 239 0.64 20.59 0.53
C SER A 239 1.58 21.51 1.28
N ASN A 240 2.22 22.44 0.57
CA ASN A 240 2.99 23.51 1.21
C ASN A 240 2.09 24.56 1.89
N ASN A 241 0.80 24.61 1.55
CA ASN A 241 -0.13 25.55 2.17
C ASN A 241 -0.62 24.99 3.52
N PRO A 242 -0.26 25.61 4.66
CA PRO A 242 -0.68 25.12 5.99
C PRO A 242 -2.20 25.20 6.22
N ASN A 243 -2.92 25.98 5.41
CA ASN A 243 -4.36 26.11 5.52
C ASN A 243 -5.13 24.99 4.81
N HIS A 244 -4.44 24.14 4.04
CA HIS A 244 -5.10 22.99 3.41
C HIS A 244 -5.18 21.84 4.39
N CYS A 245 -6.35 21.21 4.49
CA CYS A 245 -6.57 20.05 5.34
C CYS A 245 -7.49 19.07 4.62
N GLN A 246 -7.39 17.80 4.98
CA GLN A 246 -8.18 16.72 4.39
C GLN A 246 -9.18 16.21 5.43
N VAL A 247 -10.46 16.20 5.06
CA VAL A 247 -11.53 15.79 5.99
C VAL A 247 -11.76 14.29 5.91
N PHE A 248 -11.80 13.63 7.06
CA PHE A 248 -12.18 12.23 7.20
C PHE A 248 -13.20 12.04 8.32
N TYR A 249 -14.08 11.06 8.15
CA TYR A 249 -14.74 10.42 9.29
C TYR A 249 -13.78 9.41 9.91
N TRP A 250 -13.78 9.33 11.23
CA TRP A 250 -12.90 8.45 11.99
C TRP A 250 -13.73 7.39 12.71
N GLU A 251 -13.29 6.14 12.60
CA GLU A 251 -13.91 5.00 13.28
C GLU A 251 -12.86 4.33 14.18
N GLU A 252 -13.14 4.28 15.48
CA GLU A 252 -12.30 3.55 16.43
C GLU A 252 -12.48 2.04 16.23
N VAL A 253 -11.37 1.35 16.00
CA VAL A 253 -11.31 -0.09 15.70
C VAL A 253 -10.24 -0.75 16.57
N GLY A 254 -10.29 -2.09 16.68
CA GLY A 254 -9.24 -2.83 17.38
C GLY A 254 -7.89 -2.74 16.64
N CYS A 255 -6.80 -2.58 17.39
CA CYS A 255 -5.46 -2.62 16.83
C CYS A 255 -5.14 -4.03 16.31
N ARG A 256 -4.54 -4.13 15.10
CA ARG A 256 -4.14 -5.42 14.54
C ARG A 256 -3.01 -6.08 15.32
N SER A 257 -2.16 -5.27 15.95
CA SER A 257 -1.09 -5.71 16.85
C SER A 257 -1.56 -6.40 18.13
N GLU A 258 -2.84 -6.30 18.48
CA GLU A 258 -3.39 -6.71 19.78
C GLU A 258 -4.35 -7.91 19.66
N LYS A 259 -4.31 -8.64 18.54
CA LYS A 259 -5.10 -9.86 18.29
C LYS A 259 -4.26 -11.12 18.36
#